data_AF-A0AAP0Q9N0-F1
#
_entry.id   AF-A0AAP0Q9N0-F1
#
_cell.length_a   1.000
_cell.length_b   1.000
_cell.length_c   1.000
_cell.angle_alpha   90.00
_cell.angle_beta   90.00
_cell.angle_gamma   90.00
#
_symmetry.space_group_name_H-M   'P 1'
#
loop_
_entity.id
_entity.type
_entity.pdbx_description
1 polymer ?
#
loop_
_entity_poly.entity_id
_entity_poly.type
_entity_poly.pdbx_seq_one_letter_code
_entity_poly.pdbx_strand_id
1 'polypeptide(L)'
;MVISHSSIKPTTLSGLLMVSYDYPSDTLLDGMKMGWDLGTGLNRKLASWKSLSNPSMGDFVYELDRRGLPKMVLRNGSAKCSGDRPWNGFRFGGTPEVKNNSILKPVFVSNV
;
A
#
# COMPACT_ATOMS: atom_id res chain seq x y z
N MET A 1 -9.67 3.80 -3.71
CA MET A 1 -9.54 2.70 -2.75
C MET A 1 -8.10 2.67 -2.24
N VAL A 2 -7.86 3.13 -1.02
CA VAL A 2 -6.51 3.43 -0.52
C VAL A 2 -6.31 2.86 0.88
N ILE A 3 -5.11 2.34 1.12
CA ILE A 3 -4.60 1.93 2.43
C ILE A 3 -3.62 2.99 2.88
N SER A 4 -3.73 3.43 4.13
CA SER A 4 -2.73 4.32 4.73
C SER A 4 -2.39 3.84 6.13
N HIS A 5 -1.15 4.06 6.56
CA HIS A 5 -0.74 3.93 7.94
C HIS A 5 -0.41 5.36 8.40
N SER A 6 -1.01 5.86 9.48
CA SER A 6 -0.56 7.12 10.08
C SER A 6 -0.89 7.15 11.57
N SER A 7 0.11 7.43 12.43
CA SER A 7 -0.12 7.81 13.83
C SER A 7 -0.38 9.31 14.00
N ILE A 8 -0.09 10.11 12.98
CA ILE A 8 -0.11 11.57 13.02
C ILE A 8 -1.33 12.05 12.23
N LYS A 9 -2.21 12.84 12.85
CA LYS A 9 -3.24 13.55 12.08
C LYS A 9 -2.50 14.45 11.09
N PRO A 10 -2.75 14.36 9.77
CA PRO A 10 -2.06 15.21 8.82
C PRO A 10 -2.37 16.67 9.16
N THR A 11 -1.40 17.35 9.76
CA THR A 11 -1.42 18.80 9.86
C THR A 11 -1.12 19.27 8.45
N THR A 12 -2.16 19.64 7.71
CA THR A 12 -2.02 20.20 6.37
C THR A 12 -1.30 21.54 6.51
N LEU A 13 0.03 21.53 6.48
CA LEU A 13 0.81 22.72 6.18
C LEU A 13 0.59 22.97 4.69
N SER A 14 -0.35 23.84 4.37
CA SER A 14 -0.76 24.20 3.01
C SER A 14 0.47 24.51 2.15
N GLY A 15 0.96 23.52 1.40
CA GLY A 15 2.06 23.71 0.45
C GLY A 15 3.19 22.67 0.45
N LEU A 16 3.29 21.74 1.42
CA LEU A 16 4.30 20.68 1.35
C LEU A 16 3.83 19.52 0.44
N LEU A 17 4.16 19.61 -0.84
CA LEU A 17 3.88 18.58 -1.85
C LEU A 17 4.85 17.38 -1.65
N MET A 18 4.46 16.39 -0.85
CA MET A 18 5.24 15.17 -0.66
C MET A 18 5.05 14.20 -1.85
N VAL A 19 5.55 14.59 -3.04
CA VAL A 19 5.43 13.82 -4.30
C VAL A 19 6.02 12.41 -4.17
N SER A 20 7.08 12.24 -3.37
CA SER A 20 7.71 10.93 -3.18
C SER A 20 6.76 9.88 -2.57
N TYR A 21 5.75 10.31 -1.81
CA TYR A 21 4.77 9.41 -1.18
C TYR A 21 3.75 8.87 -2.20
N ASP A 22 3.65 9.50 -3.36
CA ASP A 22 2.80 9.05 -4.46
C ASP A 22 3.45 7.97 -5.34
N TYR A 23 4.79 7.85 -5.29
CA TYR A 23 5.56 6.88 -6.08
C TYR A 23 6.50 6.06 -5.18
N PRO A 24 5.95 5.15 -4.36
CA PRO A 24 6.77 4.31 -3.51
C PRO A 24 7.61 3.31 -4.32
N SER A 25 8.76 2.92 -3.78
CA SER A 25 9.66 1.90 -4.35
C SER A 25 9.28 0.51 -3.81
N ASP A 26 10.08 -0.07 -2.92
CA ASP A 26 9.85 -1.38 -2.30
C ASP A 26 9.23 -1.31 -0.89
N THR A 27 9.25 -0.12 -0.27
CA THR A 27 8.91 0.08 1.13
C THR A 27 7.74 1.05 1.30
N LEU A 28 6.79 0.70 2.17
CA LEU A 28 5.71 1.59 2.60
C LEU A 28 6.05 2.21 3.96
N LEU A 29 6.20 3.53 4.00
CA LEU A 29 6.47 4.30 5.22
C LEU A 29 5.19 4.81 5.89
N ASP A 30 5.28 5.22 7.15
CA ASP A 30 4.17 5.89 7.84
C ASP A 30 3.80 7.20 7.12
N GLY A 31 2.51 7.43 6.96
CA GLY A 31 1.91 8.51 6.16
C GLY A 31 1.74 8.19 4.67
N MET A 32 2.38 7.14 4.14
CA MET A 32 2.21 6.74 2.74
C MET A 32 0.85 6.10 2.48
N LYS A 33 0.47 6.08 1.20
CA LYS A 33 -0.77 5.52 0.70
C LYS A 33 -0.47 4.40 -0.29
N MET A 34 -1.18 3.28 -0.19
CA MET A 34 -1.13 2.18 -1.16
C MET A 34 -2.50 1.98 -1.81
N GLY A 35 -2.53 1.58 -3.08
CA GLY A 35 -3.76 1.34 -3.84
C GLY A 35 -4.14 2.50 -4.77
N TRP A 36 -5.40 2.51 -5.16
CA TRP A 36 -5.91 3.36 -6.23
C TRP A 36 -6.47 4.68 -5.71
N ASP A 37 -5.89 5.77 -6.18
CA ASP A 37 -6.55 7.06 -6.20
C ASP A 37 -7.54 7.12 -7.35
N LEU A 38 -8.83 7.23 -7.05
CA LEU A 38 -9.86 7.27 -8.10
C LEU A 38 -10.01 8.67 -8.72
N GLY A 39 -9.58 9.72 -8.02
CA GLY A 39 -9.66 11.09 -8.54
C GLY A 39 -8.54 11.36 -9.55
N THR A 40 -7.33 10.88 -9.29
CA THR A 40 -6.17 11.06 -10.18
C THR A 40 -5.89 9.87 -11.08
N GLY A 41 -6.50 8.71 -10.82
CA GLY A 41 -6.22 7.45 -11.54
C GLY A 41 -4.90 6.78 -11.13
N LEU A 42 -4.16 7.35 -10.19
CA LEU A 42 -2.86 6.85 -9.75
C LEU A 42 -3.00 5.55 -8.95
N ASN A 43 -2.29 4.49 -9.36
CA ASN A 43 -2.16 3.25 -8.61
C ASN A 43 -0.80 3.20 -7.89
N ARG A 44 -0.82 3.39 -6.56
CA ARG A 44 0.37 3.30 -5.70
C ARG A 44 0.60 1.84 -5.33
N LYS A 45 1.74 1.28 -5.74
CA LYS A 45 2.11 -0.13 -5.55
C LYS A 45 3.57 -0.23 -5.12
N LEU A 46 3.93 -1.29 -4.41
CA LEU A 46 5.34 -1.56 -4.09
C LEU A 46 5.92 -2.51 -5.14
N ALA A 47 7.16 -2.27 -5.54
CA ALA A 47 7.92 -3.18 -6.39
C ALA A 47 9.21 -3.54 -5.69
N SER A 48 9.56 -4.83 -5.69
CA SER A 48 10.84 -5.27 -5.12
C SER A 48 12.00 -4.65 -5.88
N TRP A 49 13.17 -4.62 -5.25
CA TRP A 49 14.41 -4.40 -5.98
C TRP A 49 14.74 -5.62 -6.83
N LYS A 50 15.51 -5.40 -7.90
CA LYS A 50 16.00 -6.49 -8.77
C LYS A 50 17.03 -7.36 -8.07
N SER A 51 17.85 -6.76 -7.22
CA SER A 51 18.75 -7.47 -6.30
C SER A 51 19.14 -6.55 -5.14
N LEU A 52 19.84 -7.09 -4.13
CA LEU A 52 20.31 -6.31 -2.98
C LEU A 52 21.15 -5.08 -3.35
N SER A 53 21.91 -5.15 -4.44
CA SER A 53 22.77 -4.06 -4.93
C SER A 53 22.15 -3.26 -6.08
N ASN A 54 21.01 -3.70 -6.62
CA ASN A 54 20.36 -3.05 -7.76
C ASN A 54 18.94 -2.61 -7.40
N PRO A 55 18.73 -1.31 -7.08
CA PRO A 55 17.43 -0.78 -6.70
C PRO A 55 16.48 -0.57 -7.88
N SER A 56 16.85 -1.00 -9.08
CA SER A 56 15.94 -1.04 -10.22
C SER A 56 14.76 -1.96 -9.93
N MET A 57 13.63 -1.69 -10.59
CA MET A 57 12.40 -2.47 -10.45
C MET A 57 12.67 -3.97 -10.70
N GLY A 58 12.36 -4.79 -9.71
CA GLY A 58 12.39 -6.25 -9.75
C GLY A 58 11.06 -6.84 -10.19
N ASP A 59 10.97 -8.17 -10.12
CA ASP A 59 9.85 -8.92 -10.69
C ASP A 59 8.63 -8.99 -9.76
N PHE A 60 8.82 -8.73 -8.45
CA PHE A 60 7.75 -8.83 -7.47
C PHE A 60 7.04 -7.50 -7.27
N VAL A 61 5.71 -7.52 -7.34
CA VAL A 61 4.86 -6.35 -7.12
C VAL A 61 3.80 -6.67 -6.09
N TYR A 62 3.67 -5.78 -5.10
CA TYR A 62 2.60 -5.83 -4.11
C TYR A 62 1.61 -4.69 -4.37
N GLU A 63 0.36 -5.04 -4.68
CA GLU A 63 -0.64 -4.10 -5.14
C GLU A 63 -2.06 -4.45 -4.69
N LEU A 64 -2.95 -3.46 -4.72
CA LEU A 64 -4.37 -3.65 -4.46
C LEU A 64 -5.08 -4.19 -5.72
N ASP A 65 -5.53 -5.44 -5.65
CA ASP A 65 -6.41 -6.04 -6.65
C ASP A 65 -7.85 -5.60 -6.38
N ARG A 66 -8.45 -4.90 -7.34
CA ARG A 66 -9.84 -4.40 -7.27
C ARG A 66 -10.85 -5.35 -7.90
N ARG A 67 -10.44 -6.51 -8.42
CA ARG A 67 -11.34 -7.47 -9.05
C ARG A 67 -12.17 -8.19 -7.97
N GLY A 68 -13.46 -7.88 -7.91
CA GLY A 68 -14.37 -8.39 -6.88
C GLY A 68 -14.15 -7.69 -5.54
N LEU A 69 -14.12 -8.45 -4.45
CA LEU A 69 -13.77 -7.90 -3.14
C LEU A 69 -12.29 -7.52 -3.10
N PRO A 70 -11.96 -6.25 -2.80
CA PRO A 70 -10.58 -5.85 -2.97
C PRO A 70 -9.67 -6.37 -1.88
N LYS A 71 -8.46 -6.67 -2.31
CA LYS A 71 -7.48 -7.44 -1.54
C LYS A 71 -6.09 -7.08 -2.01
N MET A 72 -5.13 -7.19 -1.11
CA MET A 72 -3.73 -7.06 -1.47
C MET A 72 -3.23 -8.34 -2.13
N VAL A 73 -2.43 -8.21 -3.18
CA VAL A 73 -1.86 -9.34 -3.91
C VAL A 73 -0.37 -9.14 -4.13
N LEU A 74 0.40 -10.21 -3.96
CA LEU A 74 1.78 -10.29 -4.40
C LEU A 74 1.81 -11.01 -5.76
N ARG A 75 2.43 -10.37 -6.75
CA ARG A 75 2.63 -10.90 -8.09
C ARG A 75 4.10 -11.07 -8.39
N ASN A 76 4.42 -12.04 -9.23
CA ASN A 76 5.70 -12.15 -9.93
C ASN A 76 5.40 -11.97 -11.42
N GLY A 77 5.72 -10.79 -11.96
CA GLY A 77 5.26 -10.37 -13.28
C GLY A 77 3.73 -10.41 -13.38
N SER A 78 3.20 -11.23 -14.29
CA SER A 78 1.74 -11.40 -14.48
C SER A 78 1.12 -12.45 -13.55
N ALA A 79 1.93 -13.35 -12.97
CA ALA A 79 1.46 -14.45 -12.15
C ALA A 79 1.15 -13.98 -10.73
N LYS A 80 0.01 -14.40 -10.18
CA LYS A 80 -0.33 -14.16 -8.78
C LYS A 80 0.36 -15.23 -7.91
N CYS A 81 1.23 -14.79 -6.99
CA CYS A 81 1.90 -15.68 -6.04
C CYS A 81 1.05 -15.91 -4.80
N SER A 82 0.58 -14.82 -4.19
CA SER A 82 -0.26 -14.86 -3.00
C SER A 82 -1.24 -13.70 -3.01
N GLY A 83 -2.23 -13.76 -2.13
CA GLY A 83 -3.08 -12.61 -1.87
C GLY A 83 -3.70 -12.71 -0.51
N ASP A 84 -3.85 -11.56 0.11
CA ASP A 84 -4.50 -11.45 1.39
C ASP A 84 -6.00 -11.72 1.23
N ARG A 85 -6.63 -12.10 2.33
CA ARG A 85 -8.09 -12.07 2.45
C ARG A 85 -8.55 -10.61 2.44
N PRO A 86 -9.82 -10.34 2.08
CA PRO A 86 -10.38 -9.00 2.09
C PRO A 86 -10.18 -8.28 3.43
N TRP A 87 -10.24 -6.95 3.38
CA TRP A 87 -10.18 -6.11 4.57
C TRP A 87 -11.28 -6.47 5.57
N ASN A 88 -10.92 -6.71 6.83
CA ASN A 88 -11.85 -7.13 7.88
C ASN A 88 -12.23 -6.03 8.89
N GLY A 89 -11.91 -4.76 8.60
CA GLY A 89 -12.09 -3.64 9.51
C GLY A 89 -10.81 -3.22 10.26
N PHE A 90 -9.87 -4.15 10.44
CA PHE A 90 -8.63 -3.92 11.21
C PHE A 90 -7.36 -4.23 10.40
N ARG A 91 -7.41 -5.23 9.51
CA ARG A 91 -6.31 -5.64 8.63
C ARG A 91 -6.81 -6.38 7.40
N PHE A 92 -5.95 -6.56 6.41
CA PHE A 92 -6.14 -7.61 5.41
C PHE A 92 -5.79 -8.96 6.02
N GLY A 93 -6.63 -9.97 5.83
CA GLY A 93 -6.38 -11.28 6.45
C GLY A 93 -5.17 -11.97 5.82
N GLY A 94 -4.28 -12.52 6.63
CA GLY A 94 -2.99 -13.07 6.16
C GLY A 94 -1.80 -12.16 6.44
N THR A 95 -2.04 -10.88 6.75
CA THR A 95 -1.00 -10.00 7.29
C THR A 95 -0.81 -10.23 8.80
N PRO A 96 0.43 -10.16 9.33
CA PRO A 96 0.68 -10.23 10.76
C PRO A 96 -0.14 -9.20 11.53
N GLU A 97 -0.52 -9.53 12.75
CA GLU A 97 -1.27 -8.60 13.59
C GLU A 97 -0.37 -7.46 14.03
N VAL A 98 -0.85 -6.24 13.83
CA VAL A 98 -0.19 -5.07 14.36
C VAL A 98 -0.57 -4.92 15.84
N LYS A 99 0.43 -4.95 16.74
CA LYS A 99 0.20 -4.89 18.19
C LYS A 99 -0.56 -3.62 18.59
N ASN A 100 -1.38 -3.72 19.65
CA ASN A 100 -2.24 -2.63 20.16
C ASN A 100 -1.52 -1.32 20.58
N ASN A 101 -0.18 -1.30 20.67
CA ASN A 101 0.61 -0.10 20.95
C ASN A 101 1.55 0.27 19.78
N SER A 102 1.23 -0.17 18.57
CA SER A 102 1.98 0.19 17.37
C SER A 102 1.63 1.61 16.92
N ILE A 103 2.65 2.33 16.46
CA ILE A 103 2.50 3.62 15.77
C ILE A 103 1.80 3.40 14.42
N LEU A 104 1.95 2.23 13.80
CA LEU A 104 1.32 1.92 12.52
C LEU A 104 -0.14 1.51 12.74
N LYS A 105 -1.08 2.37 12.33
CA LYS A 105 -2.52 2.05 12.31
C LYS A 105 -3.00 1.97 10.86
N PRO A 106 -3.15 0.75 10.29
CA PRO A 106 -3.69 0.62 8.94
C PRO A 106 -5.14 1.11 8.90
N VAL A 107 -5.43 2.00 7.98
CA VAL A 107 -6.77 2.45 7.64
C VAL A 107 -7.01 2.11 6.19
N PHE A 108 -8.17 1.51 5.96
CA PHE A 108 -8.61 1.15 4.63
C PHE A 108 -9.81 2.00 4.23
N VAL A 109 -9.68 2.73 3.12
CA VAL A 109 -10.69 3.65 2.60
C VAL A 109 -11.16 3.18 1.22
N SER A 110 -12.44 2.81 1.13
CA SER A 110 -13.14 2.57 -0.13
C SER A 110 -14.18 3.65 -0.39
N ASN A 111 -14.09 4.27 -1.55
CA ASN A 111 -15.21 5.03 -2.11
C ASN A 111 -15.93 4.01 -3.00
N VAL A 112 -17.09 3.55 -2.54
CA VAL A 112 -17.98 2.68 -3.31
C VAL A 112 -18.67 3.53 -4.36
#